data_AF-A0A3L6PV94-F1
#
_entry.id   AF-A0A3L6PV94-F1
#
_cell.length_a   1.000
_cell.length_b   1.000
_cell.length_c   1.000
_cell.angle_alpha   90.00
_cell.angle_beta   90.00
_cell.angle_gamma   90.00
#
_symmetry.space_group_name_H-M   'P 1'
#
loop_
_entity.id
_entity.type
_entity.pdbx_description
1 polymer ?
#
loop_
_entity_poly.entity_id
_entity_poly.type
_entity_poly.pdbx_seq_one_letter_code
_entity_poly.pdbx_strand_id
1 'polypeptide(L)'
;MAWGVPPRPPSSKVQALYELCKRTFPSPSAAAGASSSPPPADAVRSISSLMDTITPADVGLRDDNVEDDRGHGFFESNFLKSSARVTRWAQPITYLHIYECDAFSIGIFCLPTSSVIPLHDHPGMTVLSKILYGSMHVKSYDWIEPTVLASSQPAKLAKLHTDDVRTAPCPTSVLFPQSGGNLHCFTSVSSCAVLDVLAPPYCEDVGRICTYFHDYPFSSLSAAGLAKVAGNPDTYAWLEAINTPVNIYMRSGMYTGPPVQVKPNFYIAVAKECD
;
A
#
# COMPACT_ATOMS: atom_id res chain seq x y z
N MET A 1 -15.26 49.24 -11.55
CA MET A 1 -14.05 48.44 -11.24
C MET A 1 -14.52 47.06 -10.84
N ALA A 2 -14.32 46.05 -11.70
CA ALA A 2 -14.69 44.68 -11.40
C ALA A 2 -13.57 44.08 -10.53
N TRP A 3 -13.90 43.70 -9.29
CA TRP A 3 -13.02 42.92 -8.44
C TRP A 3 -12.96 41.51 -9.02
N GLY A 4 -11.93 41.24 -9.83
CA GLY A 4 -11.66 39.90 -10.31
C GLY A 4 -11.39 38.99 -9.13
N VAL A 5 -12.15 37.90 -9.03
CA VAL A 5 -11.85 36.81 -8.10
C VAL A 5 -10.42 36.33 -8.41
N PRO A 6 -9.50 36.29 -7.41
CA PRO A 6 -8.15 35.84 -7.67
C PRO A 6 -8.16 34.42 -8.23
N PRO A 7 -7.31 34.10 -9.23
CA PRO A 7 -7.24 32.77 -9.81
C PRO A 7 -6.97 31.75 -8.70
N ARG A 8 -7.78 30.67 -8.67
CA ARG A 8 -7.61 29.59 -7.69
C ARG A 8 -6.19 29.01 -7.85
N PRO A 9 -5.41 28.87 -6.76
CA PRO A 9 -4.09 28.28 -6.86
C PRO A 9 -4.19 26.88 -7.50
N PRO A 10 -3.18 26.47 -8.31
CA PRO A 10 -3.18 25.16 -8.93
C PRO A 10 -3.32 24.08 -7.84
N SER A 11 -4.22 23.13 -8.08
CA SER A 11 -4.43 21.99 -7.19
C SER A 11 -3.13 21.20 -7.05
N SER A 12 -2.73 20.86 -5.82
CA SER A 12 -1.60 19.95 -5.61
C SER A 12 -1.88 18.58 -6.25
N LYS A 13 -0.84 17.82 -6.58
CA LYS A 13 -1.01 16.45 -7.10
C LYS A 13 -1.69 15.54 -6.08
N VAL A 14 -1.44 15.76 -4.79
CA VAL A 14 -2.10 15.04 -3.68
C VAL A 14 -3.60 15.33 -3.66
N GLN A 15 -4.00 16.59 -3.83
CA GLN A 15 -5.42 16.94 -3.98
C GLN A 15 -6.02 16.33 -5.24
N ALA A 16 -5.29 16.34 -6.37
CA ALA A 16 -5.76 15.73 -7.61
C ALA A 16 -5.96 14.21 -7.46
N LEU A 17 -5.07 13.52 -6.74
CA LEU A 17 -5.18 12.10 -6.42
C LEU A 17 -6.43 11.84 -5.59
N TYR A 18 -6.64 12.60 -4.52
CA TYR A 18 -7.85 12.53 -3.71
C TYR A 18 -9.14 12.68 -4.53
N GLU A 19 -9.22 13.74 -5.37
CA GLU A 19 -10.43 14.00 -6.18
C GLU A 19 -10.65 12.91 -7.25
N LEU A 20 -9.57 12.31 -7.76
CA LEU A 20 -9.67 11.20 -8.70
C LEU A 20 -10.15 9.92 -7.99
N CYS A 21 -9.54 9.55 -6.86
CA CYS A 21 -9.97 8.43 -6.03
C CYS A 21 -11.45 8.58 -5.60
N LYS A 22 -11.87 9.76 -5.17
CA LYS A 22 -13.26 10.04 -4.78
C LYS A 22 -14.26 9.84 -5.92
N ARG A 23 -13.87 10.15 -7.17
CA ARG A 23 -14.73 9.92 -8.35
C ARG A 23 -14.75 8.45 -8.76
N THR A 24 -13.64 7.73 -8.57
CA THR A 24 -13.50 6.33 -8.96
C THR A 24 -14.10 5.36 -7.95
N PHE A 25 -13.98 5.65 -6.65
CA PHE A 25 -14.42 4.81 -5.54
C PHE A 25 -15.60 5.48 -4.81
N PRO A 26 -16.86 5.23 -5.25
CA PRO A 26 -18.02 5.79 -4.58
C PRO A 26 -18.24 5.17 -3.19
N SER A 27 -18.72 5.97 -2.24
CA SER A 27 -19.07 5.49 -0.90
C SER A 27 -20.15 4.41 -0.97
N PRO A 28 -20.07 3.35 -0.14
CA PRO A 28 -21.10 2.30 -0.05
C PRO A 28 -22.51 2.85 0.20
N SER A 29 -22.64 3.98 0.91
CA SER A 29 -23.94 4.63 1.17
C SER A 29 -24.64 5.14 -0.10
N ALA A 30 -23.90 5.37 -1.18
CA ALA A 30 -24.44 5.78 -2.48
C ALA A 30 -24.78 4.60 -3.39
N ALA A 31 -24.35 3.38 -3.04
CA ALA A 31 -24.44 2.18 -3.86
C ALA A 31 -25.14 1.05 -3.11
N ALA A 32 -26.40 1.27 -2.72
CA ALA A 32 -27.25 0.21 -2.21
C ALA A 32 -27.41 -0.90 -3.29
N GLY A 33 -26.66 -2.00 -3.13
CA GLY A 33 -26.77 -3.19 -3.99
C GLY A 33 -25.64 -3.42 -4.99
N ALA A 34 -24.54 -2.66 -4.99
CA ALA A 34 -23.42 -2.94 -5.88
C ALA A 34 -22.59 -4.14 -5.39
N SER A 35 -22.55 -5.19 -6.20
CA SER A 35 -21.56 -6.27 -6.10
C SER A 35 -20.15 -5.70 -6.01
N SER A 36 -19.24 -6.39 -5.30
CA SER A 36 -17.82 -6.10 -5.14
C SER A 36 -17.01 -6.26 -6.45
N SER A 37 -17.49 -5.69 -7.54
CA SER A 37 -16.78 -5.69 -8.82
C SER A 37 -15.55 -4.78 -8.71
N PRO A 38 -14.38 -5.19 -9.23
CA PRO A 38 -13.21 -4.34 -9.26
C PRO A 38 -13.50 -3.03 -10.01
N PRO A 39 -12.79 -1.94 -9.68
CA PRO A 39 -12.93 -0.67 -10.38
C PRO A 39 -12.65 -0.84 -11.89
N PRO A 40 -13.32 -0.06 -12.76
CA PRO A 40 -13.07 -0.09 -14.20
C PRO A 40 -11.57 0.10 -14.54
N ALA A 41 -11.07 -0.66 -15.52
CA ALA A 41 -9.64 -0.70 -15.84
C ALA A 41 -9.09 0.65 -16.34
N ASP A 42 -9.91 1.46 -17.01
CA ASP A 42 -9.58 2.83 -17.43
C ASP A 42 -9.45 3.78 -16.23
N ALA A 43 -10.31 3.62 -15.21
CA ALA A 43 -10.24 4.39 -13.98
C ALA A 43 -8.96 4.04 -13.18
N VAL A 44 -8.64 2.76 -13.06
CA VAL A 44 -7.37 2.30 -12.45
C VAL A 44 -6.17 2.88 -13.18
N ARG A 45 -6.14 2.78 -14.53
CA ARG A 45 -5.06 3.33 -15.36
C ARG A 45 -4.92 4.85 -15.16
N SER A 46 -6.02 5.56 -15.00
CA SER A 46 -6.01 7.01 -14.76
C SER A 46 -5.38 7.35 -13.41
N ILE A 47 -5.70 6.59 -12.36
CA ILE A 47 -5.09 6.76 -11.03
C ILE A 47 -3.60 6.42 -11.10
N SER A 48 -3.21 5.28 -11.68
CA SER A 48 -1.80 4.90 -11.86
C SER A 48 -1.03 5.97 -12.62
N SER A 49 -1.58 6.48 -13.73
CA SER A 49 -0.92 7.52 -14.53
C SER A 49 -0.72 8.82 -13.75
N LEU A 50 -1.68 9.18 -12.88
CA LEU A 50 -1.52 10.34 -12.00
C LEU A 50 -0.47 10.07 -10.92
N MET A 51 -0.52 8.91 -10.27
CA MET A 51 0.45 8.48 -9.26
C MET A 51 1.87 8.51 -9.83
N ASP A 52 2.08 8.04 -11.06
CA ASP A 52 3.39 8.04 -11.74
C ASP A 52 4.03 9.43 -11.83
N THR A 53 3.21 10.50 -11.83
CA THR A 53 3.72 11.88 -11.82
C THR A 53 4.09 12.40 -10.43
N ILE A 54 3.72 11.72 -9.34
CA ILE A 54 3.95 12.17 -7.96
C ILE A 54 5.40 11.92 -7.55
N THR A 55 6.07 12.98 -7.11
CA THR A 55 7.43 12.97 -6.60
C THR A 55 7.44 13.01 -5.06
N PRO A 56 8.57 12.68 -4.40
CA PRO A 56 8.69 12.83 -2.94
C PRO A 56 8.34 14.23 -2.44
N ALA A 57 8.76 15.27 -3.16
CA ALA A 57 8.49 16.67 -2.79
C ALA A 57 6.99 17.01 -2.83
N ASP A 58 6.24 16.43 -3.77
CA ASP A 58 4.78 16.64 -3.88
C ASP A 58 4.01 16.16 -2.65
N VAL A 59 4.58 15.21 -1.90
CA VAL A 59 4.01 14.65 -0.66
C VAL A 59 4.75 15.09 0.61
N GLY A 60 5.61 16.11 0.51
CA GLY A 60 6.33 16.68 1.64
C GLY A 60 7.46 15.81 2.20
N LEU A 61 7.90 14.79 1.46
CA LEU A 61 9.10 14.04 1.78
C LEU A 61 10.32 14.79 1.27
N ARG A 62 11.39 14.80 2.07
CA ARG A 62 12.68 15.36 1.67
C ARG A 62 13.48 14.29 0.95
N ASP A 63 14.33 14.72 0.02
CA ASP A 63 15.28 13.85 -0.63
C ASP A 63 16.41 13.57 0.37
N ASP A 64 16.20 12.61 1.27
CA ASP A 64 17.23 12.17 2.23
C ASP A 64 18.34 11.34 1.55
N ASN A 65 18.42 11.41 0.22
CA ASN A 65 19.35 10.72 -0.66
C ASN A 65 20.79 11.26 -0.57
N VAL A 66 21.14 11.95 0.51
CA VAL A 66 22.54 12.22 0.85
C VAL A 66 23.10 10.95 1.46
N GLU A 67 23.64 10.11 0.58
CA GLU A 67 24.68 9.11 0.84
C GLU A 67 25.25 9.13 2.27
N ASP A 68 24.76 8.29 3.17
CA ASP A 68 25.52 7.83 4.35
C ASP A 68 26.53 6.73 3.93
N ASP A 69 27.03 6.81 2.69
CA ASP A 69 28.03 5.92 2.09
C ASP A 69 29.46 6.46 2.26
N ARG A 70 29.67 7.29 3.28
CA ARG A 70 31.02 7.64 3.74
C ARG A 70 31.12 7.46 5.24
N GLY A 71 31.40 6.23 5.64
CA GLY A 71 32.16 6.03 6.86
C GLY A 71 33.45 6.84 6.77
N HIS A 72 33.51 8.00 7.42
CA HIS A 72 34.67 8.68 8.01
C HIS A 72 34.20 10.06 8.55
N GLY A 73 34.61 10.42 9.77
CA GLY A 73 34.01 11.49 10.57
C GLY A 73 34.58 12.91 10.39
N PHE A 74 34.25 13.76 11.39
CA PHE A 74 34.73 15.13 11.69
C PHE A 74 34.16 16.24 10.76
N PHE A 75 33.48 17.34 11.14
CA PHE A 75 33.37 18.25 12.31
C PHE A 75 31.94 18.90 12.27
N GLU A 76 31.11 18.86 13.34
CA GLU A 76 30.86 19.93 14.35
C GLU A 76 29.74 20.95 13.96
N SER A 77 28.52 20.87 14.53
CA SER A 77 28.19 21.56 15.79
C SER A 77 26.92 21.03 16.50
N ASN A 78 26.94 21.15 17.83
CA ASN A 78 26.13 20.55 18.91
C ASN A 78 24.62 20.87 18.87
N PHE A 79 23.67 20.03 19.33
CA PHE A 79 23.49 19.49 20.69
C PHE A 79 22.57 18.23 20.66
N LEU A 80 22.80 17.29 21.60
CA LEU A 80 22.10 15.99 21.83
C LEU A 80 22.62 14.73 21.10
N LYS A 81 23.95 14.52 21.14
CA LYS A 81 24.54 13.18 20.97
C LYS A 81 24.51 12.39 22.28
N SER A 82 23.42 11.66 22.53
CA SER A 82 23.49 10.44 23.37
C SER A 82 22.64 9.26 22.86
N SER A 83 21.99 9.38 21.69
CA SER A 83 21.15 8.31 21.12
C SER A 83 21.48 7.96 19.65
N ALA A 84 22.46 8.61 19.02
CA ALA A 84 22.78 8.48 17.59
C ALA A 84 23.43 7.14 17.16
N ARG A 85 23.44 6.14 18.05
CA ARG A 85 23.81 4.74 17.77
C ARG A 85 22.71 3.76 18.22
N VAL A 86 21.47 4.21 18.38
CA VAL A 86 20.34 3.28 18.24
C VAL A 86 20.51 2.69 16.83
N THR A 87 20.76 1.39 16.78
CA THR A 87 21.20 0.65 15.60
C THR A 87 20.41 1.08 14.37
N ARG A 88 21.08 1.38 13.25
CA ARG A 88 20.40 1.65 11.95
C ARG A 88 19.37 0.56 11.59
N TRP A 89 19.58 -0.65 12.12
CA TRP A 89 18.74 -1.84 12.05
C TRP A 89 17.47 -1.84 12.93
N ALA A 90 17.26 -0.82 13.75
CA ALA A 90 16.14 -0.71 14.70
C ALA A 90 15.41 0.63 14.59
N GLN A 91 15.35 1.21 13.38
CA GLN A 91 14.42 2.30 13.10
C GLN A 91 13.06 1.71 12.71
N PRO A 92 11.94 2.20 13.28
CA PRO A 92 10.62 1.69 12.94
C PRO A 92 10.17 2.19 11.56
N ILE A 93 9.37 1.39 10.88
CA ILE A 93 8.62 1.83 9.70
C ILE A 93 7.72 2.99 10.13
N THR A 94 7.72 4.08 9.38
CA THR A 94 6.87 5.24 9.67
C THR A 94 5.70 5.28 8.69
N TYR A 95 4.48 5.23 9.19
CA TYR A 95 3.27 5.40 8.38
C TYR A 95 2.77 6.85 8.43
N LEU A 96 2.68 7.49 7.27
CA LEU A 96 2.13 8.84 7.12
C LEU A 96 0.72 8.75 6.55
N HIS A 97 -0.27 9.04 7.39
CA HIS A 97 -1.65 9.09 6.99
C HIS A 97 -1.94 10.37 6.19
N ILE A 98 -2.57 10.24 5.02
CA ILE A 98 -2.99 11.39 4.19
C ILE A 98 -4.50 11.58 4.24
N TYR A 99 -5.26 10.50 3.98
CA TYR A 99 -6.71 10.55 3.96
C TYR A 99 -7.31 9.14 4.09
N GLU A 100 -8.49 9.02 4.69
CA GLU A 100 -9.25 7.77 4.73
C GLU A 100 -10.76 8.04 4.78
N CYS A 101 -11.52 7.17 4.10
CA CYS A 101 -12.94 6.99 4.27
C CYS A 101 -13.33 5.54 3.95
N ASP A 102 -14.62 5.20 4.07
CA ASP A 102 -15.13 3.83 3.82
C ASP A 102 -14.82 3.28 2.41
N ALA A 103 -14.57 4.15 1.43
CA ALA A 103 -14.35 3.77 0.04
C ALA A 103 -12.88 3.61 -0.33
N PHE A 104 -11.98 4.40 0.27
CA PHE A 104 -10.55 4.32 0.00
C PHE A 104 -9.72 4.99 1.10
N SER A 105 -8.45 4.60 1.21
CA SER A 105 -7.44 5.31 1.99
C SER A 105 -6.22 5.65 1.15
N ILE A 106 -5.50 6.69 1.56
CA ILE A 106 -4.24 7.13 0.99
C ILE A 106 -3.24 7.26 2.13
N GLY A 107 -2.10 6.58 2.01
CA GLY A 107 -1.04 6.62 3.01
C GLY A 107 0.33 6.39 2.40
N ILE A 108 1.37 6.70 3.17
CA ILE A 108 2.76 6.46 2.78
C ILE A 108 3.44 5.63 3.86
N PHE A 109 4.11 4.55 3.44
CA PHE A 109 5.05 3.84 4.29
C PHE A 109 6.48 4.32 3.98
N CYS A 110 7.18 4.82 4.99
CA CYS A 110 8.60 5.11 4.94
C CYS A 110 9.35 3.96 5.64
N LEU A 111 10.11 3.17 4.87
CA LEU A 111 10.82 1.99 5.33
C LEU A 111 12.33 2.29 5.40
N PRO A 112 12.94 2.28 6.60
CA PRO A 112 14.39 2.24 6.75
C PRO A 112 14.99 0.99 6.10
N THR A 113 16.22 1.04 5.60
CA THR A 113 16.92 -0.12 5.01
C THR A 113 16.78 -1.38 5.87
N SER A 114 16.56 -2.52 5.22
CA SER A 114 16.32 -3.83 5.85
C SER A 114 15.01 -3.99 6.64
N SER A 115 14.12 -3.00 6.63
CA SER A 115 12.77 -3.15 7.19
C SER A 115 11.90 -4.05 6.34
N VAL A 116 10.98 -4.75 6.99
CA VAL A 116 10.08 -5.72 6.34
C VAL A 116 8.64 -5.42 6.71
N ILE A 117 7.77 -5.34 5.70
CA ILE A 117 6.33 -5.56 5.86
C ILE A 117 6.10 -7.02 5.49
N PRO A 118 5.78 -7.90 6.47
CA PRO A 118 5.67 -9.34 6.25
C PRO A 118 4.61 -9.69 5.21
N LEU A 119 4.66 -10.91 4.69
CA LEU A 119 3.70 -11.40 3.71
C LEU A 119 2.28 -11.30 4.26
N HIS A 120 1.42 -10.55 3.57
CA HIS A 120 0.03 -10.31 3.97
C HIS A 120 -0.89 -10.21 2.77
N ASP A 121 -2.20 -10.34 3.00
CA ASP A 121 -3.25 -10.23 1.98
C ASP A 121 -4.04 -8.93 2.02
N HIS A 122 -4.82 -8.71 0.97
CA HIS A 122 -5.68 -7.53 0.76
C HIS A 122 -7.10 -8.01 0.37
N PRO A 123 -7.88 -8.58 1.32
CA PRO A 123 -9.11 -9.30 1.01
C PRO A 123 -10.20 -8.38 0.44
N GLY A 124 -10.55 -8.62 -0.83
CA GLY A 124 -11.59 -7.84 -1.52
C GLY A 124 -11.14 -6.44 -1.94
N MET A 125 -9.84 -6.15 -1.91
CA MET A 125 -9.30 -4.81 -2.15
C MET A 125 -8.58 -4.72 -3.49
N THR A 126 -8.62 -3.53 -4.09
CA THR A 126 -7.69 -3.10 -5.13
C THR A 126 -6.69 -2.14 -4.49
N VAL A 127 -5.40 -2.37 -4.69
CA VAL A 127 -4.35 -1.51 -4.13
C VAL A 127 -3.44 -1.02 -5.23
N LEU A 128 -3.19 0.28 -5.25
CA LEU A 128 -2.23 0.92 -6.13
C LEU A 128 -1.04 1.39 -5.28
N SER A 129 0.17 0.98 -5.68
CA SER A 129 1.39 1.23 -4.92
C SER A 129 2.45 1.87 -5.80
N LYS A 130 3.04 2.97 -5.33
CA LYS A 130 4.14 3.66 -6.02
C LYS A 130 5.34 3.87 -5.10
N ILE A 131 6.49 3.39 -5.53
CA ILE A 131 7.77 3.73 -4.90
C ILE A 131 8.12 5.18 -5.27
N LEU A 132 8.24 6.03 -4.25
CA LEU A 132 8.54 7.45 -4.40
C LEU A 132 10.05 7.69 -4.52
N TYR A 133 10.85 6.96 -3.74
CA TYR A 133 12.32 6.93 -3.77
C TYR A 133 12.83 5.59 -3.21
N GLY A 134 14.11 5.32 -3.43
CA GLY A 134 14.79 4.13 -2.90
C GLY A 134 14.47 2.85 -3.68
N SER A 135 14.78 1.72 -3.05
CA SER A 135 14.63 0.38 -3.64
C SER A 135 14.08 -0.62 -2.64
N MET A 136 13.25 -1.54 -3.15
CA MET A 136 12.52 -2.52 -2.36
C MET A 136 12.41 -3.82 -3.13
N HIS A 137 12.70 -4.93 -2.46
CA HIS A 137 12.36 -6.25 -2.94
C HIS A 137 10.89 -6.51 -2.67
N VAL A 138 10.17 -6.91 -3.72
CA VAL A 138 8.75 -7.24 -3.69
C VAL A 138 8.62 -8.71 -4.06
N LYS A 139 8.03 -9.48 -3.15
CA LYS A 139 7.60 -10.85 -3.42
C LYS A 139 6.10 -10.93 -3.29
N SER A 140 5.41 -11.44 -4.31
CA SER A 140 3.95 -11.50 -4.31
C SER A 140 3.39 -12.75 -4.96
N TYR A 141 2.17 -13.09 -4.57
CA TYR A 141 1.46 -14.30 -4.95
C TYR A 141 -0.02 -14.03 -5.19
N ASP A 142 -0.64 -14.90 -5.98
CA ASP A 142 -2.09 -15.03 -6.09
C ASP A 142 -2.51 -16.46 -5.74
N TRP A 143 -3.65 -16.62 -5.08
CA TRP A 143 -4.21 -17.94 -4.77
C TRP A 143 -4.52 -18.72 -6.04
N ILE A 144 -4.30 -20.04 -6.01
CA ILE A 144 -4.74 -20.93 -7.09
C ILE A 144 -6.21 -21.29 -6.91
N GLU A 145 -6.97 -21.23 -8.00
CA GLU A 145 -8.35 -21.70 -8.08
C GLU A 145 -8.49 -22.95 -8.97
N PRO A 146 -9.19 -24.00 -8.52
CA PRO A 146 -9.77 -24.16 -7.18
C PRO A 146 -8.69 -24.27 -6.09
N THR A 147 -9.02 -23.83 -4.87
CA THR A 147 -8.11 -23.88 -3.71
C THR A 147 -7.51 -25.28 -3.53
N VAL A 148 -6.17 -25.35 -3.44
CA VAL A 148 -5.43 -26.59 -3.15
C VAL A 148 -4.84 -26.50 -1.74
N LEU A 149 -5.12 -27.51 -0.91
CA LEU A 149 -4.64 -27.60 0.47
C LEU A 149 -3.44 -28.55 0.58
N ALA A 150 -2.51 -28.24 1.48
CA ALA A 150 -1.46 -29.16 1.87
C ALA A 150 -2.04 -30.32 2.71
N SER A 151 -1.44 -31.50 2.61
CA SER A 151 -1.90 -32.70 3.33
C SER A 151 -1.54 -32.69 4.82
N SER A 152 -0.42 -32.06 5.19
CA SER A 152 0.20 -32.19 6.51
C SER A 152 0.04 -30.96 7.41
N GLN A 153 -0.42 -29.82 6.88
CA GLN A 153 -0.55 -28.56 7.62
C GLN A 153 -1.60 -27.65 6.96
N PRO A 154 -2.13 -26.63 7.66
CA PRO A 154 -3.19 -25.76 7.14
C PRO A 154 -2.65 -24.70 6.15
N ALA A 155 -1.88 -25.14 5.15
CA ALA A 155 -1.33 -24.30 4.10
C ALA A 155 -2.13 -24.42 2.79
N LYS A 156 -2.22 -23.31 2.06
CA LYS A 156 -2.88 -23.20 0.75
C LYS A 156 -1.86 -22.94 -0.34
N LEU A 157 -2.09 -23.48 -1.53
CA LEU A 157 -1.20 -23.26 -2.67
C LEU A 157 -1.44 -21.88 -3.30
N ALA A 158 -0.36 -21.14 -3.52
CA ALA A 158 -0.38 -19.89 -4.28
C ALA A 158 0.67 -19.93 -5.40
N LYS A 159 0.43 -19.12 -6.43
CA LYS A 159 1.34 -18.94 -7.57
C LYS A 159 2.09 -17.63 -7.42
N LEU A 160 3.39 -17.69 -7.64
CA LEU A 160 4.27 -16.52 -7.63
C LEU A 160 3.88 -15.56 -8.75
N HIS A 161 3.66 -14.30 -8.40
CA HIS A 161 3.34 -13.21 -9.31
C HIS A 161 4.56 -12.31 -9.57
N THR A 162 5.32 -11.97 -8.53
CA THR A 162 6.54 -11.16 -8.64
C THR A 162 7.54 -11.61 -7.59
N ASP A 163 8.82 -11.62 -7.94
CA ASP A 163 9.96 -11.81 -7.02
C ASP A 163 11.14 -11.02 -7.59
N ASP A 164 11.19 -9.73 -7.28
CA ASP A 164 12.10 -8.79 -7.95
C ASP A 164 12.38 -7.54 -7.11
N VAL A 165 13.50 -6.88 -7.38
CA VAL A 165 13.86 -5.60 -6.78
C VAL A 165 13.33 -4.46 -7.65
N ARG A 166 12.50 -3.60 -7.06
CA ARG A 166 11.94 -2.42 -7.70
C ARG A 166 12.61 -1.17 -7.14
N THR A 167 13.13 -0.34 -8.03
CA THR A 167 13.89 0.88 -7.69
C THR A 167 13.22 2.09 -8.34
N ALA A 168 13.04 3.17 -7.59
CA ALA A 168 12.52 4.41 -8.12
C ALA A 168 13.53 5.07 -9.10
N PRO A 169 13.07 5.72 -10.18
CA PRO A 169 11.68 5.85 -10.61
C PRO A 169 11.17 4.56 -11.26
N CYS A 170 10.00 4.07 -10.81
CA CYS A 170 9.31 2.94 -11.42
C CYS A 170 7.81 3.24 -11.59
N PRO A 171 7.12 2.56 -12.54
CA PRO A 171 5.67 2.66 -12.66
C PRO A 171 4.93 2.20 -11.39
N THR A 172 3.74 2.73 -11.19
CA THR A 172 2.79 2.32 -10.16
C THR A 172 2.35 0.87 -10.40
N SER A 173 2.49 0.01 -9.39
CA SER A 173 1.96 -1.36 -9.42
C SER A 173 0.51 -1.38 -8.95
N VAL A 174 -0.26 -2.35 -9.43
CA VAL A 174 -1.66 -2.54 -9.05
C VAL A 174 -1.90 -4.01 -8.75
N LEU A 175 -2.55 -4.28 -7.61
CA LEU A 175 -3.14 -5.58 -7.29
C LEU A 175 -4.67 -5.48 -7.23
N PHE A 176 -5.32 -6.61 -7.45
CA PHE A 176 -6.77 -6.80 -7.42
C PHE A 176 -7.12 -7.87 -6.38
N PRO A 177 -8.42 -8.09 -6.07
CA PRO A 177 -8.83 -9.07 -5.06
C PRO A 177 -8.36 -10.51 -5.30
N GLN A 178 -8.13 -10.90 -6.57
CA GLN A 178 -7.78 -12.27 -6.95
C GLN A 178 -6.63 -12.34 -7.98
N SER A 179 -5.96 -11.23 -8.26
CA SER A 179 -4.88 -11.18 -9.24
C SER A 179 -3.94 -9.99 -9.02
N GLY A 180 -2.74 -10.06 -9.60
CA GLY A 180 -1.77 -8.96 -9.53
C GLY A 180 -0.88 -9.03 -8.29
N GLY A 181 -0.85 -10.17 -7.60
CA GLY A 181 -0.09 -10.35 -6.37
C GLY A 181 -0.84 -9.82 -5.14
N ASN A 182 -2.08 -10.29 -4.93
CA ASN A 182 -2.90 -9.87 -3.77
C ASN A 182 -2.21 -10.14 -2.43
N LEU A 183 -1.41 -11.21 -2.37
CA LEU A 183 -0.54 -11.48 -1.23
C LEU A 183 0.85 -10.95 -1.55
N HIS A 184 1.42 -10.10 -0.70
CA HIS A 184 2.77 -9.62 -0.92
C HIS A 184 3.53 -9.32 0.36
N CYS A 185 4.86 -9.35 0.26
CA CYS A 185 5.75 -8.81 1.27
C CYS A 185 6.67 -7.76 0.64
N PHE A 186 7.10 -6.83 1.48
CA PHE A 186 8.04 -5.78 1.11
C PHE A 186 9.27 -5.88 1.99
N THR A 187 10.44 -5.93 1.36
CA THR A 187 11.73 -5.86 2.04
C THR A 187 12.52 -4.70 1.46
N SER A 188 12.72 -3.63 2.25
CA SER A 188 13.46 -2.45 1.78
C SER A 188 14.94 -2.80 1.57
N VAL A 189 15.45 -2.61 0.35
CA VAL A 189 16.86 -2.83 -0.01
C VAL A 189 17.70 -1.59 0.32
N SER A 190 17.11 -0.42 0.14
CA SER A 190 17.59 0.87 0.66
C SER A 190 16.44 1.58 1.38
N SER A 191 16.72 2.69 2.06
CA SER A 191 15.65 3.54 2.60
C SER A 191 14.70 3.92 1.46
N CYS A 192 13.41 3.60 1.60
CA CYS A 192 12.42 3.81 0.56
C CYS A 192 11.10 4.35 1.13
N ALA A 193 10.31 4.99 0.26
CA ALA A 193 8.94 5.36 0.58
C ALA A 193 7.97 4.82 -0.48
N VAL A 194 6.85 4.27 -0.02
CA VAL A 194 5.80 3.69 -0.87
C VAL A 194 4.50 4.46 -0.60
N LEU A 195 3.94 5.07 -1.63
CA LEU A 195 2.61 5.68 -1.61
C LEU A 195 1.58 4.63 -2.01
N ASP A 196 0.64 4.36 -1.11
CA ASP A 196 -0.43 3.39 -1.31
C ASP A 196 -1.80 4.07 -1.37
N VAL A 197 -2.64 3.58 -2.28
CA VAL A 197 -4.08 3.83 -2.34
C VAL A 197 -4.79 2.48 -2.18
N LEU A 198 -5.51 2.29 -1.07
CA LEU A 198 -6.28 1.07 -0.80
C LEU A 198 -7.75 1.35 -1.08
N ALA A 199 -8.43 0.49 -1.85
CA ALA A 199 -9.85 0.63 -2.14
C ALA A 199 -10.60 -0.72 -2.14
N PRO A 200 -11.51 -0.95 -1.18
CA PRO A 200 -11.71 -0.21 0.08
C PRO A 200 -10.51 -0.39 1.04
N PRO A 201 -10.44 0.36 2.16
CA PRO A 201 -9.48 0.05 3.22
C PRO A 201 -9.88 -1.22 3.99
N TYR A 202 -8.92 -1.73 4.78
CA TYR A 202 -9.20 -2.75 5.78
C TYR A 202 -10.30 -2.29 6.74
N CYS A 203 -11.11 -3.23 7.21
CA CYS A 203 -12.20 -2.98 8.14
C CYS A 203 -12.61 -4.31 8.78
N GLU A 204 -12.29 -4.47 10.07
CA GLU A 204 -12.54 -5.72 10.80
C GLU A 204 -14.03 -6.03 10.94
N ASP A 205 -14.87 -5.01 11.13
CA ASP A 205 -16.32 -5.12 11.32
C ASP A 205 -17.05 -5.81 10.15
N VAL A 206 -16.47 -5.71 8.95
CA VAL A 206 -16.99 -6.32 7.72
C VAL A 206 -16.10 -7.46 7.20
N GLY A 207 -15.18 -7.95 8.04
CA GLY A 207 -14.33 -9.11 7.76
C GLY A 207 -13.14 -8.84 6.82
N ARG A 208 -12.82 -7.58 6.51
CA ARG A 208 -11.61 -7.22 5.74
C ARG A 208 -10.43 -7.06 6.68
N ILE A 209 -9.93 -8.18 7.17
CA ILE A 209 -8.81 -8.26 8.12
C ILE A 209 -7.53 -8.56 7.36
N CYS A 210 -6.46 -7.82 7.65
CA CYS A 210 -5.13 -8.11 7.13
C CYS A 210 -4.60 -9.41 7.76
N THR A 211 -4.47 -10.46 6.96
CA THR A 211 -3.93 -11.74 7.41
C THR A 211 -2.46 -11.84 7.00
N TYR A 212 -1.60 -12.29 7.92
CA TYR A 212 -0.19 -12.53 7.62
C TYR A 212 0.09 -14.01 7.34
N PHE A 213 1.10 -14.30 6.53
CA PHE A 213 1.42 -15.65 6.08
C PHE A 213 2.91 -15.97 6.19
N HIS A 214 3.23 -17.25 6.39
CA HIS A 214 4.54 -17.81 6.05
C HIS A 214 4.45 -18.50 4.69
N ASP A 215 5.42 -18.26 3.81
CA ASP A 215 5.58 -19.01 2.57
C ASP A 215 6.59 -20.14 2.73
N TYR A 216 6.28 -21.29 2.13
CA TYR A 216 7.15 -22.45 2.04
C TYR A 216 7.35 -22.84 0.56
N PRO A 217 8.54 -23.32 0.17
CA PRO A 217 8.79 -23.81 -1.19
C PRO A 217 7.79 -24.90 -1.59
N PHE A 218 7.38 -24.96 -2.86
CA PHE A 218 6.44 -25.99 -3.33
C PHE A 218 6.83 -27.42 -2.95
N SER A 219 8.14 -27.74 -3.01
CA SER A 219 8.70 -29.05 -2.68
C SER A 219 8.63 -29.45 -1.20
N SER A 220 8.33 -28.50 -0.31
CA SER A 220 8.30 -28.75 1.13
C SER A 220 7.07 -29.52 1.59
N LEU A 221 5.95 -29.42 0.88
CA LEU A 221 4.68 -30.06 1.23
C LEU A 221 4.06 -30.77 0.04
N SER A 222 3.26 -31.79 0.33
CA SER A 222 2.47 -32.50 -0.67
C SER A 222 1.03 -31.98 -0.68
N ALA A 223 0.44 -31.86 -1.87
CA ALA A 223 -0.97 -31.54 -1.99
C ALA A 223 -1.84 -32.67 -1.44
N ALA A 224 -2.95 -32.31 -0.79
CA ALA A 224 -3.99 -33.25 -0.42
C ALA A 224 -4.71 -33.73 -1.70
N GLY A 225 -4.25 -34.85 -2.26
CA GLY A 225 -4.81 -35.48 -3.47
C GLY A 225 -3.94 -35.36 -4.73
N LEU A 226 -4.47 -35.80 -5.87
CA LEU A 226 -3.80 -35.77 -7.19
C LEU A 226 -3.90 -34.37 -7.85
N ALA A 227 -3.42 -33.32 -7.17
CA ALA A 227 -3.33 -32.00 -7.79
C ALA A 227 -2.17 -31.98 -8.79
N LYS A 228 -2.46 -32.09 -10.09
CA LYS A 228 -1.48 -31.79 -11.15
C LYS A 228 -1.39 -30.28 -11.30
N VAL A 229 -0.39 -29.68 -10.67
CA VAL A 229 -0.05 -28.28 -10.91
C VAL A 229 0.62 -28.17 -12.28
N ALA A 230 0.11 -27.30 -13.15
CA ALA A 230 0.69 -27.07 -14.48
C ALA A 230 1.82 -26.02 -14.40
N GLY A 231 2.96 -26.30 -15.02
CA GLY A 231 4.08 -25.35 -15.12
C GLY A 231 5.27 -25.67 -14.21
N ASN A 232 6.18 -24.72 -14.07
CA ASN A 232 7.39 -24.90 -13.27
C ASN A 232 7.05 -24.92 -11.76
N PRO A 233 7.38 -25.98 -11.00
CA PRO A 233 7.17 -26.03 -9.55
C PRO A 233 7.77 -24.84 -8.78
N ASP A 234 8.84 -24.22 -9.29
CA ASP A 234 9.47 -23.05 -8.64
C ASP A 234 8.59 -21.78 -8.67
N THR A 235 7.52 -21.79 -9.47
CA THR A 235 6.55 -20.68 -9.55
C THR A 235 5.40 -20.84 -8.55
N TYR A 236 5.50 -21.79 -7.63
CA TYR A 236 4.48 -22.08 -6.62
C TYR A 236 5.06 -22.06 -5.21
N ALA A 237 4.22 -21.69 -4.26
CA ALA A 237 4.54 -21.74 -2.83
C ALA A 237 3.32 -22.16 -2.02
N TRP A 238 3.58 -22.74 -0.86
CA TRP A 238 2.55 -23.02 0.14
C TRP A 238 2.52 -21.87 1.14
N LEU A 239 1.34 -21.30 1.37
CA LEU A 239 1.17 -20.19 2.31
C LEU A 239 0.30 -20.65 3.48
N GLU A 240 0.81 -20.44 4.69
CA GLU A 240 0.15 -20.76 5.95
C GLU A 240 -0.13 -19.48 6.73
N ALA A 241 -1.38 -19.30 7.17
CA ALA A 241 -1.78 -18.14 7.94
C ALA A 241 -1.13 -18.14 9.33
N ILE A 242 -0.62 -16.98 9.75
CA ILE A 242 0.00 -16.78 11.05
C ILE A 242 -1.09 -16.42 12.06
N ASN A 243 -1.38 -17.34 12.98
CA ASN A 243 -2.41 -17.14 14.01
C ASN A 243 -1.90 -16.37 15.25
N THR A 244 -0.60 -16.09 15.33
CA THR A 244 -0.01 -15.28 16.40
C THR A 244 0.12 -13.82 15.96
N PRO A 245 0.00 -12.86 16.88
CA PRO A 245 0.20 -11.44 16.55
C PRO A 245 1.55 -11.20 15.89
N VAL A 246 1.54 -10.66 14.67
CA VAL A 246 2.75 -10.21 13.97
C VAL A 246 3.04 -8.79 14.43
N ASN A 247 4.13 -8.62 15.20
CA ASN A 247 4.55 -7.29 15.64
C ASN A 247 5.40 -6.64 14.54
N ILE A 248 4.76 -5.85 13.69
CA ILE A 248 5.48 -4.97 12.77
C ILE A 248 5.97 -3.78 13.57
N TYR A 249 7.29 -3.57 13.57
CA TYR A 249 7.89 -2.43 14.24
C TYR A 249 7.61 -1.14 13.47
N MET A 250 6.41 -0.60 13.67
CA MET A 250 5.84 0.53 12.95
C MET A 250 5.38 1.62 13.93
N ARG A 251 5.48 2.88 13.50
CA ARG A 251 4.93 4.06 14.20
C ARG A 251 4.14 4.94 13.24
N SER A 252 3.19 5.70 13.79
CA SER A 252 2.56 6.80 13.04
C SER A 252 3.50 8.00 12.98
N GLY A 253 3.58 8.65 11.82
CA GLY A 253 4.26 9.92 11.61
C GLY A 253 3.29 11.01 11.15
N MET A 254 3.71 12.26 11.26
CA MET A 254 2.92 13.41 10.84
C MET A 254 3.17 13.73 9.37
N TYR A 255 2.11 13.76 8.56
CA TYR A 255 2.18 14.19 7.17
C TYR A 255 2.42 15.71 7.09
N THR A 256 3.45 16.12 6.34
CA THR A 256 3.86 17.53 6.21
C THR A 256 3.74 18.09 4.79
N GLY A 257 3.18 17.30 3.85
CA GLY A 257 2.94 17.75 2.48
C GLY A 257 1.68 18.63 2.35
N PRO A 258 1.33 19.03 1.11
CA PRO A 258 0.14 19.81 0.83
C PRO A 258 -1.13 19.10 1.35
N PRO A 259 -1.99 19.77 2.13
CA PRO A 259 -3.15 19.14 2.77
C PRO A 259 -4.23 18.77 1.75
N VAL A 260 -4.97 17.70 2.04
CA VAL A 260 -6.19 17.35 1.31
C VAL A 260 -7.36 18.17 1.83
N GLN A 261 -7.97 18.96 0.94
CA GLN A 261 -9.18 19.73 1.19
C GLN A 261 -10.40 18.84 0.95
N VAL A 262 -10.98 18.32 2.04
CA VAL A 262 -12.23 17.57 2.01
C VAL A 262 -13.38 18.58 1.98
N LYS A 263 -14.06 18.72 0.84
CA LYS A 263 -15.27 19.55 0.78
C LYS A 263 -16.42 18.81 1.48
N PRO A 264 -17.10 19.42 2.47
CA PRO A 264 -18.30 18.84 3.05
C PRO A 264 -19.38 18.70 1.97
N ASN A 265 -20.04 17.55 1.93
CA ASN A 265 -21.24 17.37 1.12
C ASN A 265 -22.37 18.19 1.78
N PHE A 266 -22.63 19.39 1.29
CA PHE A 266 -23.85 20.12 1.64
C PHE A 266 -25.04 19.42 0.98
N TYR A 267 -25.59 18.40 1.63
CA TYR A 267 -26.98 18.02 1.37
C TYR A 267 -27.84 19.09 2.02
N ILE A 268 -28.45 19.95 1.21
CA ILE A 268 -29.54 20.82 1.66
C ILE A 268 -30.67 19.87 2.08
N ALA A 269 -30.83 19.69 3.40
CA ALA A 269 -32.06 19.17 3.95
C ALA A 269 -33.13 20.21 3.64
N VAL A 270 -33.87 20.03 2.55
CA VAL A 270 -35.12 20.72 2.34
C VAL A 270 -36.06 20.17 3.41
N ALA A 271 -36.18 20.89 4.51
CA ALA A 271 -37.21 20.66 5.50
C ALA A 271 -38.56 20.69 4.76
N LYS A 272 -39.24 19.54 4.69
CA LYS A 272 -40.68 19.53 4.49
C LYS A 272 -41.29 20.06 5.78
N GLU A 273 -41.62 21.33 5.81
CA GLU A 273 -42.75 21.80 6.62
C GLU A 273 -44.00 21.13 6.06
N CYS A 274 -44.62 20.27 6.87
CA CYS A 274 -46.00 19.88 6.68
C CYS A 274 -46.85 20.86 7.48
N ASP A 275 -47.70 21.61 6.78
CA ASP A 275 -48.93 22.18 7.32
C ASP A 275 -49.88 21.08 7.85
#